data_AF-A0A1Q4HGC4-F1
#
_entry.id   AF-A0A1Q4HGC4-F1
#
_cell.length_a   1.000
_cell.length_b   1.000
_cell.length_c   1.000
_cell.angle_alpha   90.00
_cell.angle_beta   90.00
_cell.angle_gamma   90.00
#
_symmetry.space_group_name_H-M   'P 1'
#
loop_
_entity.id
_entity.type
_entity.pdbx_description
1 polymer ?
#
loop_
_entity_poly.entity_id
_entity_poly.type
_entity_poly.pdbx_seq_one_letter_code
_entity_poly.pdbx_strand_id
1 'polypeptide(L)' 'MTALPPDPDPRSTPGLEPGGGVPPGSTPPDSAQTSGLGEPAAPTARRKLSPAAVVSLIALAVFLSLFVATGVFLLLDM' A
#
# COMPACT_ATOMS: atom_id res chain seq x y z
N MET A 1 -9.08 -55.89 3.90
CA MET A 1 -8.06 -54.84 3.66
C MET A 1 -8.00 -53.98 4.91
N THR A 2 -6.95 -54.10 5.72
CA THR A 2 -6.75 -53.27 6.92
C THR A 2 -5.40 -52.57 6.75
N ALA A 3 -5.43 -51.36 6.20
CA ALA A 3 -4.24 -50.52 6.09
C ALA A 3 -3.85 -50.03 7.49
N LEU A 4 -2.59 -50.24 7.87
CA LEU A 4 -2.00 -49.70 9.10
C LEU A 4 -2.05 -48.16 9.01
N PRO A 5 -2.43 -47.44 10.09
CA PRO A 5 -2.40 -45.98 10.10
C PRO A 5 -1.03 -45.46 9.64
N PRO A 6 -0.96 -44.35 8.89
CA PRO A 6 0.30 -43.83 8.35
C PRO A 6 1.23 -43.25 9.42
N ASP A 7 0.80 -43.21 10.69
CA ASP A 7 1.60 -42.62 11.77
C ASP A 7 2.71 -43.56 12.24
N PRO A 8 3.98 -43.09 12.27
CA PRO A 8 5.11 -43.86 12.75
C PRO A 8 4.97 -44.16 14.26
N ASP A 9 5.44 -45.35 14.69
CA ASP A 9 5.44 -45.73 16.10
C ASP A 9 6.26 -44.70 16.92
N PRO A 10 5.68 -44.07 17.97
CA PRO A 10 6.38 -43.10 18.81
C PRO A 10 7.69 -43.63 19.40
N ARG A 11 7.84 -44.95 19.57
CA ARG A 11 9.10 -45.54 20.06
C ARG A 11 10.22 -45.58 19.00
N SER A 12 9.89 -45.23 17.76
CA SER A 12 10.77 -45.25 16.59
C SER A 12 10.94 -43.88 15.92
N THR A 13 10.24 -42.85 16.40
CA THR A 13 10.43 -41.46 15.96
C THR A 13 11.67 -40.86 16.63
N PRO A 14 12.69 -40.43 15.88
CA PRO A 14 13.87 -39.79 16.46
C PRO A 14 13.50 -38.53 17.26
N GLY A 15 14.04 -38.38 18.48
CA GLY A 15 13.89 -37.16 19.29
C GLY A 15 12.94 -37.22 20.48
N LEU A 16 12.46 -38.40 20.90
CA LEU A 16 11.55 -38.56 22.04
C LEU A 16 12.22 -39.04 23.34
N GLU A 17 13.44 -38.60 23.64
CA GLU A 17 13.94 -38.69 25.02
C GLU A 17 13.15 -37.70 25.89
N PRO A 18 12.49 -38.12 26.98
CA PRO A 18 11.82 -37.20 27.90
C PRO A 18 12.84 -36.21 28.49
N GLY A 19 12.84 -34.96 28.00
CA GLY A 19 13.81 -33.93 28.39
C GLY A 19 15.02 -33.77 27.47
N GLY A 20 15.09 -34.48 26.34
CA GLY A 20 16.16 -34.35 25.35
C GLY A 20 16.00 -33.09 24.52
N GLY A 21 16.59 -31.98 24.98
CA GLY A 21 16.70 -30.76 24.20
C GLY A 21 17.32 -31.03 22.82
N VAL A 22 16.73 -30.41 21.80
CA VAL A 22 17.28 -30.43 20.45
C VAL A 22 18.59 -29.60 20.41
N PRO A 23 19.63 -30.03 19.65
CA PRO A 23 20.91 -29.32 19.63
C PRO A 23 20.74 -27.85 19.21
N PRO A 24 21.48 -26.89 19.82
CA PRO A 24 21.43 -25.49 19.40
C PRO A 24 21.62 -25.37 17.88
N GLY A 25 20.62 -24.84 17.18
CA GLY A 25 20.54 -24.81 15.70
C GLY A 25 19.44 -25.70 15.09
N SER A 26 18.70 -26.45 15.90
CA SER A 26 17.51 -27.22 15.51
C SER A 26 16.21 -26.41 15.47
N THR A 27 16.23 -25.17 15.96
CA THR A 27 15.17 -24.21 15.63
C THR A 27 15.29 -23.98 14.14
N PRO A 28 14.24 -24.24 13.34
CA PRO A 28 14.24 -23.87 11.93
C PRO A 28 14.69 -22.41 11.80
N PRO A 29 15.47 -22.03 10.76
CA PRO A 29 15.78 -20.63 10.53
C PRO A 29 14.48 -19.83 10.55
N ASP A 30 14.52 -18.59 11.04
CA ASP A 30 13.36 -17.70 11.14
C ASP A 30 12.47 -17.90 9.92
N SER A 31 11.24 -18.39 10.16
CA SER A 31 10.26 -18.65 9.10
C SER A 31 10.26 -17.43 8.21
N ALA A 32 10.58 -17.62 6.92
CA ALA A 32 10.84 -16.55 5.97
C ALA A 32 9.88 -15.40 6.24
N GLN A 33 10.40 -14.37 6.91
CA GLN A 33 9.61 -13.19 7.21
C GLN A 33 9.08 -12.73 5.86
N THR A 34 7.78 -12.53 5.78
CA THR A 34 7.12 -12.06 4.56
C THR A 34 7.48 -10.59 4.35
N SER A 35 8.76 -10.35 4.06
CA SER A 35 9.31 -9.08 3.64
C SER A 35 8.74 -8.80 2.26
N GLY A 36 7.77 -7.89 2.19
CA GLY A 36 7.06 -7.55 0.95
C GLY A 36 5.54 -7.51 1.06
N LEU A 37 4.94 -7.81 2.22
CA LEU A 37 3.48 -7.63 2.43
C LEU A 37 3.08 -6.18 2.74
N GLY A 38 4.03 -5.25 2.78
CA GLY A 38 3.70 -3.84 2.77
C GLY A 38 3.19 -3.45 1.39
N GLU A 39 1.97 -2.93 1.32
CA GLU A 39 1.48 -2.24 0.12
C GLU A 39 2.56 -1.27 -0.36
N PRO A 40 2.97 -1.30 -1.64
CA PRO A 40 3.94 -0.35 -2.17
C PRO A 40 3.51 1.05 -1.75
N ALA A 41 4.42 1.81 -1.12
CA ALA A 41 4.12 3.16 -0.67
C ALA A 41 3.43 3.90 -1.83
N ALA A 42 2.15 4.25 -1.61
CA ALA A 42 1.32 4.83 -2.66
C ALA A 42 2.11 5.97 -3.30
N PRO A 43 2.27 5.98 -4.64
CA PRO A 43 3.08 6.99 -5.29
C PRO A 43 2.60 8.35 -4.80
N THR A 44 3.47 9.10 -4.12
CA THR A 44 3.13 10.42 -3.60
C THR A 44 2.51 11.19 -4.75
N ALA A 45 1.23 11.55 -4.63
CA ALA A 45 0.49 12.23 -5.66
C ALA A 45 1.22 13.54 -5.96
N ARG A 46 2.09 13.52 -6.98
CA ARG A 46 2.85 14.69 -7.39
C ARG A 46 1.80 15.68 -7.87
N ARG A 47 1.60 16.75 -7.09
CA ARG A 47 0.73 17.89 -7.41
C ARG A 47 1.27 18.62 -8.65
N LYS A 48 1.19 17.97 -9.81
CA LYS A 48 1.41 18.62 -11.09
C LYS A 48 0.06 19.16 -11.51
N LEU A 49 -0.04 20.47 -11.65
CA LEU A 49 -1.20 21.08 -12.29
C LEU A 49 -1.31 20.47 -13.69
N SER A 50 -2.44 19.81 -13.98
CA SER A 50 -2.68 19.29 -15.32
C SER A 50 -2.80 20.48 -16.28
N PRO A 51 -2.47 20.30 -17.58
CA PRO A 51 -2.69 21.35 -18.57
C PRO A 51 -4.14 21.87 -18.55
N ALA A 52 -5.11 20.98 -18.33
CA ALA A 52 -6.51 21.33 -18.19
C ALA A 52 -6.78 22.26 -16.98
N ALA A 53 -6.14 22.01 -15.83
CA ALA A 53 -6.25 22.87 -14.66
C ALA A 53 -5.68 24.28 -14.93
N VAL A 54 -4.55 24.37 -15.64
CA VAL A 54 -3.95 25.65 -16.03
C VAL A 54 -4.87 26.41 -16.98
N VAL A 55 -5.39 25.76 -18.01
CA VAL A 55 -6.33 26.36 -18.98
C VAL A 55 -7.60 26.84 -18.28
N SER A 56 -8.16 26.02 -17.38
CA SER A 56 -9.34 26.38 -16.59
C SER A 56 -9.10 27.62 -15.73
N LEU A 57 -7.94 27.72 -15.08
CA LEU A 57 -7.59 28.87 -14.26
C LEU A 57 -7.46 30.15 -15.09
N ILE A 58 -6.84 30.06 -16.27
CA ILE A 58 -6.71 31.20 -17.20
C ILE A 58 -8.10 31.65 -17.68
N ALA A 59 -8.95 30.71 -18.10
CA ALA A 59 -10.31 31.01 -18.56
C ALA A 59 -11.12 31.72 -17.46
N LEU A 60 -11.03 31.23 -16.21
CA LEU A 60 -11.69 31.85 -15.07
C LEU A 60 -11.18 33.27 -14.80
N ALA A 61 -9.86 33.49 -14.87
CA ALA A 61 -9.27 34.81 -14.68
C ALA A 61 -9.74 35.81 -15.74
N VAL A 62 -9.81 35.41 -17.01
CA VAL A 62 -10.31 36.24 -18.11
C VAL A 62 -11.79 36.57 -17.89
N PHE A 63 -12.61 35.58 -17.55
CA PHE A 63 -14.03 35.77 -17.29
C PHE A 63 -14.28 36.78 -16.16
N LEU A 64 -13.60 36.62 -15.02
CA LEU A 64 -13.73 37.53 -13.89
C LEU A 64 -13.26 38.95 -14.23
N SER A 65 -12.17 39.07 -15.00
CA SER A 65 -11.68 40.37 -15.46
C SER A 65 -12.71 41.10 -16.33
N LEU A 66 -13.32 40.38 -17.27
CA LEU A 66 -14.38 40.92 -18.12
C LEU A 66 -15.60 41.35 -17.30
N PHE A 67 -16.04 40.50 -16.37
CA PHE A 67 -17.18 40.78 -15.51
C PHE A 67 -16.97 42.06 -14.68
N VAL A 68 -15.79 42.18 -14.05
CA VAL A 68 -15.44 43.38 -13.27
C VAL A 68 -15.35 44.61 -14.18
N ALA A 69 -14.70 44.49 -15.33
CA ALA A 69 -14.58 45.60 -16.28
C ALA A 69 -15.95 46.11 -16.75
N THR A 70 -16.87 45.20 -17.10
CA THR A 70 -18.24 45.56 -17.49
C THR A 70 -19.01 46.19 -16.33
N GLY A 71 -18.88 45.65 -15.11
CA GLY A 71 -19.53 46.22 -13.93
C GLY A 71 -19.03 47.64 -13.61
N VAL A 72 -17.72 47.86 -13.69
CA VAL A 72 -17.11 49.20 -13.53
C VAL A 72 -17.56 50.14 -14.64
N PHE A 73 -17.57 49.68 -15.89
CA PHE A 73 -18.04 50.47 -17.02
C PHE A 73 -19.50 50.92 -16.81
N LEU A 74 -20.39 49.99 -16.45
CA LEU A 74 -21.79 50.30 -16.17
C LEU A 74 -21.95 51.25 -15.00
N LEU A 75 -21.11 51.13 -13.97
CA LEU A 75 -21.13 52.02 -12.80
C LEU A 75 -20.68 53.44 -13.15
N LEU A 76 -19.72 53.59 -14.07
CA LEU A 76 -19.24 54.89 -14.55
C LEU A 76 -20.18 55.53 -15.57
N ASP A 77 -20.96 54.73 -16.28
CA ASP A 77 -21.96 55.15 -17.28
C ASP A 77 -23.34 55.46 -16.66
N MET A 78 -23.51 55.20 -15.35
CA MET A 78 -24.66 55.63 -14.55
C MET A 78 -24.51 57.07 -14.06
#